data_AF-A0A2C9LYJ5-F1
#
_entry.id   AF-A0A2C9LYJ5-F1
#
_cell.length_a   1.000
_cell.length_b   1.000
_cell.length_c   1.000
_cell.angle_alpha   90.00
_cell.angle_beta   90.00
_cell.angle_gamma   90.00
#
_symmetry.space_group_name_H-M   'P 1'
#
loop_
_entity.id
_entity.type
_entity.pdbx_description
1 polymer ?
#
loop_
_entity_poly.entity_id
_entity_poly.type
_entity_poly.pdbx_seq_one_letter_code
_entity_poly.pdbx_strand_id
1 'polypeptide(L)'
;MYVREMILALSFVALSFIVPNSQATPSLQELLNVTCTNERPKLCLPYGACCRISEFCDTRTGMCEPCLPMEVLKNSEQERTIWCRDKGQHNISLMRSESCPLACYDLFSIKDMIPLKETNFSIDNVTSFTEVKMDYSTSHHGRMSTAAIILSSAAVFLMLAIGAFLILSYIIKYRTKKS
;
A
#
# COMPACT_ATOMS: atom_id res chain seq x y z
N MET A 1 -30.66 -16.56 -42.78
CA MET A 1 -29.66 -17.45 -42.17
C MET A 1 -28.54 -16.67 -41.45
N TYR A 2 -28.87 -15.57 -40.75
CA TYR A 2 -27.90 -14.68 -40.08
C TYR A 2 -28.27 -14.34 -38.63
N VAL A 3 -29.33 -14.95 -38.10
CA VAL A 3 -29.89 -14.61 -36.77
C VAL A 3 -29.37 -15.56 -35.68
N ARG A 4 -28.81 -16.72 -36.07
CA ARG A 4 -28.34 -17.75 -35.14
C ARG A 4 -26.94 -17.47 -34.58
N GLU A 5 -26.11 -16.74 -35.31
CA GLU A 5 -24.73 -16.38 -34.89
C GLU A 5 -24.66 -15.15 -33.97
N MET A 6 -25.68 -14.28 -33.95
CA MET A 6 -25.71 -13.12 -33.05
C MET A 6 -26.03 -13.49 -31.59
N ILE A 7 -26.69 -14.63 -31.35
CA ILE A 7 -27.12 -15.04 -30.00
C ILE A 7 -25.94 -15.63 -29.19
N LEU A 8 -24.92 -16.17 -29.87
CA LEU A 8 -23.71 -16.67 -29.22
C LEU A 8 -22.71 -15.55 -28.85
N ALA A 9 -22.76 -14.40 -29.52
CA ALA A 9 -21.96 -13.23 -29.15
C ALA A 9 -22.53 -12.46 -27.94
N LEU A 10 -23.84 -12.53 -27.70
CA LEU A 10 -24.51 -11.87 -26.58
C LEU A 10 -24.43 -12.65 -25.26
N SER A 11 -24.12 -13.94 -25.30
CA SER A 11 -24.00 -14.78 -24.10
C SER A 11 -22.62 -14.72 -23.44
N PHE A 12 -21.58 -14.27 -24.16
CA PHE A 12 -20.23 -14.09 -23.59
C PHE A 12 -20.03 -12.78 -22.83
N VAL A 13 -20.93 -11.80 -22.98
CA VAL A 13 -20.83 -10.50 -22.28
C VAL A 13 -21.48 -10.55 -20.89
N ALA A 14 -22.31 -11.54 -20.60
CA ALA A 14 -23.09 -11.61 -19.35
C ALA A 14 -22.39 -12.34 -18.18
N LEU A 15 -21.23 -12.99 -18.41
CA LEU A 15 -20.52 -13.78 -17.39
C LEU A 15 -19.33 -13.03 -16.75
N SER A 16 -19.23 -11.72 -16.96
CA SER A 16 -18.21 -10.85 -16.35
C SER A 16 -18.76 -9.95 -15.25
N PHE A 17 -19.96 -10.22 -14.72
CA PHE A 17 -20.35 -9.71 -13.40
C PHE A 17 -19.63 -10.57 -12.36
N ILE A 18 -18.31 -10.40 -12.32
CA ILE A 18 -17.47 -10.76 -11.19
C ILE A 18 -18.14 -10.09 -10.00
N VAL A 19 -18.72 -10.91 -9.13
CA VAL A 19 -19.20 -10.53 -7.81
C VAL A 19 -18.10 -9.66 -7.22
N PRO A 20 -18.34 -8.36 -6.94
CA PRO A 20 -17.40 -7.63 -6.11
C PRO A 20 -17.40 -8.41 -4.81
N ASN A 21 -16.30 -9.10 -4.54
CA ASN A 21 -16.05 -9.75 -3.28
C ASN A 21 -16.03 -8.60 -2.29
N SER A 22 -17.20 -8.25 -1.75
CA SER A 22 -17.35 -7.26 -0.71
C SER A 22 -16.78 -7.92 0.52
N GLN A 23 -15.45 -7.97 0.59
CA GLN A 23 -14.75 -8.15 1.85
C GLN A 23 -15.24 -6.99 2.69
N ALA A 24 -16.22 -7.30 3.54
CA ALA A 24 -16.76 -6.35 4.48
C ALA A 24 -15.56 -5.80 5.25
N THR A 25 -15.36 -4.49 5.17
CA THR A 25 -14.32 -3.84 5.95
C THR A 25 -14.54 -4.25 7.40
N PRO A 26 -13.53 -4.85 8.06
CA PRO A 26 -13.69 -5.31 9.42
C PRO A 26 -14.16 -4.14 10.29
N SER A 27 -15.06 -4.44 11.22
CA SER A 27 -15.54 -3.45 12.17
C SER A 27 -14.38 -2.91 13.01
N LEU A 28 -14.49 -1.68 13.51
CA LEU A 28 -13.47 -1.08 14.37
C LEU A 28 -13.15 -1.98 15.58
N GLN A 29 -14.15 -2.69 16.11
CA GLN A 29 -14.01 -3.58 17.24
C GLN A 29 -13.21 -4.85 16.90
N GLU A 30 -13.39 -5.39 15.70
CA GLU A 30 -12.57 -6.50 15.20
C GLU A 30 -11.11 -6.06 15.03
N LEU A 31 -10.89 -4.86 14.48
CA LEU A 31 -9.54 -4.30 14.30
C LEU A 31 -8.80 -4.07 15.62
N LEU A 32 -9.49 -3.60 16.66
CA LEU A 32 -8.90 -3.41 17.99
C LEU A 32 -8.49 -4.72 18.65
N ASN A 33 -9.08 -5.85 18.24
CA ASN A 33 -8.76 -7.18 18.76
C ASN A 33 -7.67 -7.88 17.93
N VAL A 34 -7.28 -7.35 16.77
CA VAL A 34 -6.20 -7.94 15.96
C VAL A 34 -4.87 -7.71 16.69
N THR A 35 -4.24 -8.81 17.09
CA THR A 35 -2.89 -8.78 17.65
C THR A 35 -1.90 -9.24 16.59
N CYS A 36 -0.98 -8.37 16.22
CA CYS A 36 0.08 -8.69 15.28
C CYS A 36 1.22 -9.47 15.94
N THR A 37 1.88 -10.35 15.18
CA THR A 37 3.02 -11.12 15.67
C THR A 37 4.29 -10.27 15.70
N ASN A 38 5.31 -10.72 16.46
CA ASN A 38 6.62 -10.06 16.50
C ASN A 38 7.29 -9.97 15.12
N GLU A 39 7.00 -10.91 14.21
CA GLU A 39 7.53 -10.89 12.84
C GLU A 39 6.86 -9.83 11.96
N ARG A 40 5.60 -9.47 12.25
CA ARG A 40 4.82 -8.48 11.48
C ARG A 40 4.11 -7.51 12.41
N PRO A 41 4.82 -6.69 13.19
CA PRO A 41 4.23 -5.99 14.33
C PRO A 41 3.31 -4.81 13.97
N LYS A 42 3.25 -4.40 12.69
CA LYS A 42 2.52 -3.20 12.27
C LYS A 42 1.12 -3.55 11.77
N LEU A 43 0.07 -3.05 12.42
CA LEU A 43 -1.31 -3.20 11.94
C LEU A 43 -1.63 -2.19 10.81
N CYS A 44 -2.05 -2.70 9.65
CA CYS A 44 -2.51 -1.94 8.49
C CYS A 44 -4.00 -1.63 8.63
N LEU A 45 -4.30 -0.42 9.08
CA LEU A 45 -5.68 0.07 9.21
C LEU A 45 -6.18 0.68 7.90
N PRO A 46 -7.48 0.57 7.58
CA PRO A 46 -8.54 -0.16 8.28
C PRO A 46 -8.67 -1.65 7.85
N TYR A 47 -7.66 -2.21 7.21
CA TYR A 47 -7.76 -3.52 6.53
C TYR A 47 -7.48 -4.72 7.44
N GLY A 48 -6.83 -4.49 8.59
CA GLY A 48 -6.55 -5.52 9.59
C GLY A 48 -5.37 -6.43 9.26
N ALA A 49 -4.64 -6.16 8.16
CA ALA A 49 -3.43 -6.91 7.81
C ALA A 49 -2.26 -6.53 8.72
N CYS A 50 -1.41 -7.50 9.08
CA CYS A 50 -0.19 -7.25 9.84
C CYS A 50 1.03 -7.20 8.89
N CYS A 51 1.79 -6.11 8.94
CA CYS A 51 2.94 -5.83 8.07
C CYS A 51 4.27 -5.92 8.84
N ARG A 52 5.33 -6.31 8.12
CA ARG A 52 6.72 -6.27 8.60
C ARG A 52 7.20 -4.83 8.77
N ILE A 53 8.31 -4.63 9.49
CA ILE A 53 8.90 -3.29 9.62
C ILE A 53 9.43 -2.81 8.26
N SER A 54 9.92 -3.72 7.42
CA SER A 54 10.32 -3.54 6.02
C SER A 54 9.16 -3.40 5.02
N GLU A 55 7.92 -3.35 5.48
CA GLU A 55 6.72 -3.16 4.66
C GLU A 55 5.94 -1.92 5.09
N PHE A 56 5.15 -1.37 4.18
CA PHE A 56 4.16 -0.32 4.44
C PHE A 56 2.76 -0.76 4.00
N CYS A 57 1.73 -0.18 4.61
CA CYS A 57 0.34 -0.41 4.26
C CYS A 57 -0.04 0.46 3.04
N ASP A 58 -0.24 -0.13 1.85
CA ASP A 58 -0.80 0.62 0.71
C ASP A 58 -2.31 0.82 0.96
N THR A 59 -2.68 2.04 1.28
CA THR A 59 -4.07 2.39 1.64
C THR A 59 -5.06 2.22 0.51
N ARG A 60 -4.62 2.05 -0.74
CA ARG A 60 -5.49 1.83 -1.91
C ARG A 60 -5.86 0.36 -2.09
N THR A 61 -4.93 -0.54 -1.79
CA THR A 61 -5.13 -1.99 -1.95
C THR A 61 -5.42 -2.68 -0.62
N GLY A 62 -5.06 -2.05 0.49
CA GLY A 62 -5.12 -2.62 1.84
C GLY A 62 -4.07 -3.69 2.12
N MET A 63 -3.04 -3.77 1.29
CA MET A 63 -2.01 -4.80 1.35
C MET A 63 -0.69 -4.24 1.87
N CYS A 64 0.09 -5.11 2.52
CA CYS A 64 1.46 -4.80 2.92
C CYS A 64 2.38 -4.88 1.69
N GLU A 65 2.97 -3.74 1.35
CA GLU A 65 3.87 -3.58 0.22
C GLU A 65 5.32 -3.37 0.71
N PRO A 66 6.34 -3.88 0.00
CA PRO A 66 7.73 -3.67 0.38
C PRO A 66 8.12 -2.19 0.39
N CYS A 67 8.91 -1.77 1.38
CA CYS A 67 9.40 -0.40 1.51
C CYS A 67 10.45 -0.01 0.46
N LEU A 68 11.26 -0.98 0.01
CA LEU A 68 12.28 -0.75 -1.01
C LEU A 68 11.61 -0.61 -2.39
N PRO A 69 12.14 0.25 -3.29
CA PRO A 69 11.70 0.30 -4.68
C PRO A 69 11.85 -1.06 -5.37
N MET A 70 10.96 -1.36 -6.32
CA MET A 70 10.96 -2.65 -7.01
C MET A 70 12.24 -2.88 -7.83
N GLU A 71 12.84 -1.81 -8.33
CA GLU A 71 14.12 -1.81 -9.04
C GLU A 71 15.24 -2.26 -8.11
N VAL A 72 15.22 -1.81 -6.86
CA VAL A 72 16.20 -2.18 -5.83
C VAL A 72 15.96 -3.62 -5.37
N LEU A 73 14.70 -4.04 -5.18
CA LEU A 73 14.37 -5.39 -4.72
C LEU A 73 14.86 -6.50 -5.65
N LYS A 74 14.96 -6.22 -6.95
CA LYS A 74 15.47 -7.13 -7.99
C LYS A 74 16.99 -7.28 -7.96
N ASN A 75 17.70 -6.36 -7.32
CA ASN A 75 19.15 -6.39 -7.24
C ASN A 75 19.62 -7.47 -6.25
N SER A 76 20.90 -7.79 -6.30
CA SER A 76 21.53 -8.70 -5.35
C SER A 76 21.43 -8.16 -3.91
N GLU A 77 21.53 -9.04 -2.91
CA GLU A 77 21.48 -8.64 -1.50
C GLU A 77 22.53 -7.58 -1.15
N GLN A 78 23.74 -7.73 -1.70
CA GLN A 78 24.83 -6.77 -1.52
C GLN A 78 24.48 -5.40 -2.10
N GLU A 79 23.91 -5.32 -3.31
CA GLU A 79 23.49 -4.06 -3.92
C GLU A 79 22.33 -3.41 -3.15
N ARG A 80 21.40 -4.20 -2.62
CA ARG A 80 20.32 -3.70 -1.75
C ARG A 80 20.87 -3.14 -0.44
N THR A 81 21.85 -3.83 0.15
CA THR A 81 22.55 -3.38 1.36
C THR A 81 23.26 -2.04 1.11
N ILE A 82 24.03 -1.94 0.03
CA ILE A 82 24.73 -0.72 -0.39
C ILE A 82 23.70 0.41 -0.62
N TRP A 83 22.61 0.13 -1.32
CA TRP A 83 21.56 1.12 -1.55
C TRP A 83 20.92 1.60 -0.24
N CYS A 84 20.61 0.67 0.67
CA CYS A 84 20.03 0.99 1.97
C CYS A 84 20.98 1.88 2.79
N ARG A 85 22.27 1.52 2.81
CA ARG A 85 23.33 2.24 3.50
C ARG A 85 23.54 3.64 2.92
N ASP A 86 23.69 3.75 1.60
CA ASP A 86 24.20 4.98 0.98
C ASP A 86 23.07 5.94 0.58
N LYS A 87 21.85 5.43 0.37
CA LYS A 87 20.72 6.21 -0.16
C LYS A 87 19.48 6.10 0.73
N GLY A 88 18.97 4.89 0.93
CA GLY A 88 17.66 4.64 1.52
C GLY A 88 17.48 5.27 2.90
N GLN A 89 18.39 4.99 3.83
CA GLN A 89 18.28 5.49 5.20
C GLN A 89 18.51 7.00 5.34
N HIS A 90 19.23 7.60 4.39
CA HIS A 90 19.57 9.03 4.42
C HIS A 90 18.52 9.90 3.71
N ASN A 91 17.72 9.30 2.82
CA ASN A 91 16.70 10.01 2.08
C ASN A 91 15.44 9.16 1.91
N ILE A 92 14.48 9.39 2.81
CA ILE A 92 13.20 8.67 2.81
C ILE A 92 12.37 8.89 1.54
N SER A 93 12.59 9.99 0.81
CA SER A 93 11.92 10.24 -0.46
C SER A 93 12.32 9.26 -1.57
N LEU A 94 13.43 8.53 -1.38
CA LEU A 94 13.84 7.45 -2.27
C LEU A 94 13.18 6.10 -1.92
N MET A 95 12.49 6.02 -0.79
CA MET A 95 11.70 4.85 -0.41
C MET A 95 10.27 4.96 -0.97
N ARG A 96 9.53 3.85 -0.96
CA ARG A 96 8.14 3.84 -1.48
C ARG A 96 7.13 4.55 -0.57
N SER A 97 7.47 4.78 0.71
CA SER A 97 6.58 5.42 1.69
C SER A 97 7.37 6.13 2.80
N GLU A 98 6.83 7.22 3.32
CA GLU A 98 7.35 7.93 4.50
C GLU A 98 7.30 7.10 5.79
N SER A 99 6.56 5.99 5.80
CA SER A 99 6.50 5.06 6.93
C SER A 99 7.65 4.04 6.98
N CYS A 100 8.60 4.14 6.05
CA CYS A 100 9.69 3.19 5.86
C CYS A 100 11.07 3.56 6.46
N PRO A 101 11.27 4.54 7.36
CA PRO A 101 12.63 4.97 7.76
C PRO A 101 13.44 3.86 8.43
N LEU A 102 12.77 2.86 9.01
CA LEU A 102 13.39 1.73 9.70
C LEU A 102 13.48 0.47 8.84
N ALA A 103 13.02 0.50 7.58
CA ALA A 103 12.96 -0.69 6.74
C ALA A 103 14.35 -1.31 6.48
N CYS A 104 15.38 -0.49 6.30
CA CYS A 104 16.74 -0.99 6.10
C CYS A 104 17.29 -1.72 7.34
N TYR A 105 16.94 -1.26 8.55
CA TYR A 105 17.34 -1.89 9.81
C TYR A 105 16.60 -3.20 10.10
N ASP A 106 15.43 -3.41 9.49
CA ASP A 106 14.71 -4.69 9.54
C ASP A 106 15.28 -5.72 8.57
N LEU A 107 15.84 -5.25 7.44
CA LEU A 107 16.34 -6.13 6.38
C LEU A 107 17.81 -6.51 6.56
N PHE A 108 18.64 -5.63 7.13
CA PHE A 108 20.09 -5.79 7.18
C PHE A 108 20.61 -5.57 8.59
N SER A 109 21.69 -6.29 8.94
CA SER A 109 22.34 -6.09 10.22
C SER A 109 23.00 -4.71 10.28
N ILE A 110 23.11 -4.15 11.49
CA ILE A 110 23.87 -2.91 11.73
C ILE A 110 25.29 -3.04 11.18
N LYS A 111 25.90 -4.23 11.25
CA LYS A 111 27.25 -4.49 10.74
C LYS A 111 27.36 -4.27 9.23
N ASP A 112 26.31 -4.59 8.49
CA ASP A 112 26.29 -4.49 7.02
C ASP A 112 26.03 -3.06 6.55
N MET A 113 25.41 -2.24 7.42
CA MET A 113 25.10 -0.83 7.16
C MET A 113 26.19 0.14 7.61
N ILE A 114 27.25 -0.32 8.28
CA ILE A 114 28.42 0.53 8.54
C ILE A 114 29.19 0.69 7.23
N PRO A 115 29.49 1.92 6.78
CA PRO A 115 30.36 2.11 5.63
C PRO A 115 31.68 1.42 5.93
N LEU A 116 32.10 0.49 5.07
CA LEU A 116 33.49 0.02 5.03
C LEU A 116 34.33 1.19 4.55
N LYS A 117 34.51 2.19 5.41
CA LYS A 117 35.57 3.16 5.25
C LYS A 117 36.82 2.31 5.34
N GLU A 118 37.56 2.22 4.24
CA GLU A 118 38.89 1.60 4.16
C GLU A 118 39.75 2.21 5.26
N THR A 119 39.63 1.60 6.43
CA THR A 119 40.41 1.93 7.59
C THR A 119 41.53 0.94 7.47
N ASN A 120 42.66 1.40 6.93
CA ASN A 120 43.97 0.81 7.19
C ASN A 120 44.28 0.92 8.69
N PHE A 121 43.38 0.41 9.53
CA PHE A 121 43.46 0.44 10.96
C PHE A 121 43.62 -1.03 11.35
N SER A 122 44.86 -1.41 11.67
CA SER A 122 45.14 -2.69 12.30
C SER A 122 44.37 -2.75 13.60
N ILE A 123 43.32 -3.57 13.64
CA ILE A 123 42.54 -3.84 14.85
C ILE A 123 43.15 -5.09 15.49
N ASP A 124 44.19 -4.89 16.31
CA ASP A 124 44.72 -5.94 17.18
C ASP A 124 44.07 -5.95 18.57
N ASN A 125 43.11 -5.07 18.90
CA ASN A 125 42.56 -5.01 20.25
C ASN A 125 41.18 -4.33 20.33
N VAL A 126 40.08 -5.03 20.00
CA VAL A 126 38.76 -4.69 20.58
C VAL A 126 37.89 -5.94 20.74
N THR A 127 38.12 -6.67 21.82
CA THR A 127 37.21 -7.70 22.35
C THR A 127 36.36 -7.10 23.47
N SER A 128 35.24 -6.48 23.11
CA SER A 128 33.94 -6.59 23.82
C SER A 128 32.98 -5.52 23.30
N PHE A 129 32.04 -5.91 22.43
CA PHE A 129 30.84 -5.11 22.18
C PHE A 129 29.69 -5.82 22.87
N THR A 130 29.26 -5.26 24.00
CA THR A 130 28.04 -5.65 24.71
C THR A 130 26.82 -5.32 23.85
N GLU A 131 25.92 -6.30 23.67
CA GLU A 131 24.62 -6.15 23.03
C GLU A 131 23.79 -5.05 23.71
N VAL A 132 23.70 -3.88 23.08
CA VAL A 132 22.72 -2.86 23.48
C VAL A 132 21.38 -3.24 22.86
N LYS A 133 20.51 -3.85 23.65
CA LYS A 133 19.12 -4.10 23.30
C LYS A 133 18.37 -2.76 23.31
N MET A 134 18.07 -2.19 22.14
CA MET A 134 17.26 -0.97 22.04
C MET A 134 15.77 -1.31 22.08
N ASP A 135 15.11 -0.96 23.18
CA ASP A 135 13.65 -1.03 23.31
C ASP A 135 13.02 0.21 22.64
N TYR A 136 12.66 0.09 21.36
CA TYR A 136 12.01 1.16 20.61
C TYR A 136 10.50 1.19 20.86
N SER A 137 10.06 1.92 21.89
CA SER A 137 8.66 2.33 22.04
C SER A 137 8.45 3.67 21.33
N THR A 138 7.89 3.66 20.11
CA THR A 138 7.39 4.90 19.48
C THR A 138 5.89 4.91 19.35
N SER A 139 5.29 5.75 20.18
CA SER A 139 3.91 6.21 20.05
C SER A 139 3.86 7.36 19.04
N HIS A 140 3.47 7.08 17.80
CA HIS A 140 3.11 8.10 16.82
C HIS A 140 1.59 8.08 16.58
N HIS A 141 0.86 8.89 17.35
CA HIS A 141 -0.50 9.30 17.01
C HIS A 141 -0.44 10.29 15.83
N GLY A 142 -0.51 9.77 14.61
CA GLY A 142 -0.75 10.55 13.41
C GLY A 142 -2.20 11.04 13.38
N ARG A 143 -2.41 12.34 13.65
CA ARG A 143 -3.66 13.06 13.38
C ARG A 143 -3.89 13.09 11.85
N MET A 144 -4.75 12.22 11.33
CA MET A 144 -5.25 12.34 9.96
C MET A 144 -6.15 13.57 9.85
N SER A 145 -5.77 14.48 8.94
CA SER A 145 -6.51 15.68 8.60
C SER A 145 -7.75 15.30 7.78
N THR A 146 -8.93 15.51 8.34
CA THR A 146 -10.26 15.09 7.86
C THR A 146 -10.78 15.84 6.62
N ALA A 147 -10.00 16.76 6.05
CA ALA A 147 -10.48 17.63 4.96
C ALA A 147 -10.47 16.98 3.56
N ALA A 148 -9.70 15.92 3.32
CA ALA A 148 -9.51 15.37 1.97
C ALA A 148 -10.65 14.44 1.48
N ILE A 149 -11.45 13.88 2.39
CA ILE A 149 -12.49 12.90 2.03
C ILE A 149 -13.72 13.58 1.40
N ILE A 150 -14.00 14.84 1.76
CA ILE A 150 -15.23 15.56 1.34
C ILE A 150 -15.19 15.98 -0.14
N LEU A 151 -14.01 16.24 -0.72
CA LEU A 151 -13.91 16.69 -2.11
C LEU A 151 -14.15 15.57 -3.14
N SER A 152 -13.93 14.30 -2.76
CA SER A 152 -14.08 13.16 -3.68
C SER A 152 -15.54 12.77 -3.93
N SER A 153 -16.42 12.96 -2.95
CA SER A 153 -17.82 12.53 -3.05
C SER A 153 -18.65 13.44 -3.95
N ALA A 154 -18.38 14.75 -3.97
CA ALA A 154 -19.12 15.72 -4.77
C ALA A 154 -19.05 15.45 -6.29
N ALA A 155 -17.89 14.98 -6.80
CA ALA A 155 -17.70 14.67 -8.20
C ALA A 155 -18.57 13.48 -8.66
N VAL A 156 -18.73 12.47 -7.80
CA VAL A 156 -19.56 11.29 -8.08
C VAL A 156 -21.04 11.67 -8.19
N PHE A 157 -21.53 12.50 -7.26
CA PHE A 157 -22.92 12.97 -7.29
C PHE A 157 -23.21 13.82 -8.53
N LEU A 158 -22.26 14.66 -8.98
CA LEU A 158 -22.43 15.47 -10.19
C LEU A 158 -22.57 14.59 -11.44
N MET A 159 -21.73 13.56 -11.58
CA MET A 159 -21.79 12.65 -12.73
C MET A 159 -23.08 11.84 -12.78
N LEU A 160 -23.58 11.40 -11.62
CA LEU A 160 -24.87 10.71 -11.53
C LEU A 160 -26.05 11.63 -11.90
N ALA A 161 -26.03 12.88 -11.44
CA ALA A 161 -27.06 13.86 -11.78
C ALA A 161 -27.10 14.17 -13.27
N ILE A 162 -25.94 14.34 -13.91
CA ILE A 162 -25.85 14.56 -15.36
C ILE A 162 -26.38 13.35 -16.13
N GLY A 163 -25.98 12.13 -15.72
CA GLY A 163 -26.47 10.89 -16.34
C GLY A 163 -27.99 10.75 -16.26
N ALA A 164 -28.57 10.99 -15.08
CA ALA A 164 -30.01 10.96 -14.88
C ALA A 164 -30.75 12.00 -15.74
N PHE A 165 -30.20 13.22 -15.85
CA PHE A 165 -30.78 14.28 -16.66
C PHE A 165 -30.80 13.96 -18.16
N LEU A 166 -29.73 13.36 -18.68
CA LEU A 166 -29.65 12.93 -20.08
C LEU A 166 -30.64 11.81 -20.40
N ILE A 167 -30.79 10.83 -19.50
CA ILE A 167 -31.76 9.75 -19.65
C ILE A 167 -33.19 10.32 -19.66
N LEU A 168 -33.51 11.22 -18.73
CA LEU A 168 -34.84 11.83 -18.65
C LEU A 168 -35.15 12.65 -19.91
N SER A 169 -34.18 13.44 -20.39
CA SER A 169 -34.30 14.22 -21.63
C SER A 169 -34.54 13.33 -22.85
N TYR A 170 -33.85 12.18 -22.91
CA TYR A 170 -34.04 11.19 -23.96
C TYR A 170 -35.47 10.59 -23.94
N ILE A 171 -35.96 10.22 -22.76
CA ILE A 171 -37.32 9.66 -22.59
C ILE A 171 -38.39 10.68 -23.01
N ILE A 172 -38.26 11.95 -22.62
CA ILE A 172 -39.19 13.02 -23.00
C ILE A 172 -39.21 13.19 -24.53
N LYS A 173 -38.03 13.29 -25.15
CA LYS A 173 -37.90 13.42 -26.61
C LYS A 173 -38.46 12.21 -27.37
N TYR A 174 -38.35 11.02 -26.80
CA TYR A 174 -38.92 9.81 -27.40
C TYR A 174 -40.45 9.80 -27.31
N ARG A 175 -41.02 10.25 -26.18
CA ARG A 175 -42.48 10.35 -26.02
C ARG A 175 -43.11 11.38 -26.94
N THR A 176 -42.49 12.54 -27.13
CA THR A 176 -43.05 13.60 -27.98
C THR A 176 -43.02 13.30 -29.47
N LYS A 177 -42.14 12.40 -29.95
CA LYS A 177 -42.13 11.94 -31.35
C LYS A 177 -43.20 10.90 -31.70
N LYS A 178 -43.84 10.31 -30.69
CA LYS A 178 -44.83 9.23 -30.88
C LYS A 178 -46.28 9.73 -30.81
N SER A 179 -46.48 11.02 -30.52
CA SER A 179 -47.77 11.71 -30.59
C SER A 179 -47.82 12.58 -31.83
#